data_AF-A0A848LW21-F1
#
_entry.id   AF-A0A848LW21-F1
#
_cell.length_a   1.000
_cell.length_b   1.000
_cell.length_c   1.000
_cell.angle_alpha   90.00
_cell.angle_beta   90.00
_cell.angle_gamma   90.00
#
_symmetry.space_group_name_H-M   'P 1'
#
loop_
_entity.id
_entity.type
_entity.pdbx_description
1 polymer ?
#
loop_
_entity_poly.entity_id
_entity_poly.type
_entity_poly.pdbx_seq_one_letter_code
_entity_poly.pdbx_strand_id
1 'polypeptide(L)'
;MGASRTTERLDSPFARAPTAVEAPAAVAAPRTERPAPPRTERAPLTGLRPLTGYEEELLERRRDEPNTAALCNEVLARCLVPPGEDPGARRDEVGRLLVAERDRALVALRRMSFGDEVKTALRCPHCGKASDISFRLSDLPLGAEGPPPPAELDVTLEDGREVRLRLPTAADQAALLDEAPETVAERRTWLLARLVTRLGEQPGPVGLHEVRALRSADRHRLEAELERVVPQVDLSMDVTCSACSAAFTAPFDIASFFLLS
;
A
#
# COMPACT_ATOMS: atom_id res chain seq x y z
N MET A 1 -25.13 -19.89 -13.96
CA MET A 1 -24.08 -19.10 -14.63
C MET A 1 -23.92 -17.80 -13.87
N GLY A 2 -22.94 -17.72 -12.98
CA GLY A 2 -22.60 -16.50 -12.24
C GLY A 2 -21.09 -16.48 -12.10
N ALA A 3 -20.43 -15.66 -12.93
CA ALA A 3 -18.99 -15.57 -12.99
C ALA A 3 -18.45 -15.02 -11.67
N SER A 4 -17.59 -15.79 -11.00
CA SER A 4 -16.76 -15.29 -9.91
C SER A 4 -15.84 -14.22 -10.48
N ARG A 5 -16.01 -12.97 -10.04
CA ARG A 5 -15.01 -11.92 -10.25
C ARG A 5 -13.85 -12.23 -9.31
N THR A 6 -12.80 -12.82 -9.87
CA THR A 6 -11.49 -12.94 -9.27
C THR A 6 -11.05 -11.55 -8.79
N THR A 7 -10.80 -11.40 -7.50
CA THR A 7 -10.25 -10.19 -6.91
C THR A 7 -8.81 -10.05 -7.40
N GLU A 8 -8.65 -9.37 -8.54
CA GLU A 8 -7.36 -8.94 -9.06
C GLU A 8 -6.68 -8.04 -8.02
N ARG A 9 -5.53 -8.51 -7.52
CA ARG A 9 -4.42 -7.75 -6.91
C ARG A 9 -4.74 -6.26 -6.69
N LEU A 10 -5.47 -5.97 -5.61
CA LEU A 10 -5.78 -4.60 -5.25
C LEU A 10 -4.59 -4.00 -4.49
N ASP A 11 -4.19 -2.82 -4.96
CA ASP A 11 -3.40 -1.82 -4.23
C ASP A 11 -1.86 -1.88 -4.25
N SER A 12 -1.26 -2.41 -5.32
CA SER A 12 0.05 -1.90 -5.75
C SER A 12 -0.07 -1.17 -7.08
N PRO A 13 0.24 0.14 -7.17
CA PRO A 13 0.18 0.90 -8.41
C PRO A 13 1.17 0.40 -9.49
N PHE A 14 2.07 -0.51 -9.12
CA PHE A 14 3.10 -1.10 -9.99
C PHE A 14 2.99 -2.62 -10.15
N ALA A 15 1.95 -3.28 -9.63
CA ALA A 15 1.86 -4.73 -9.67
C ALA A 15 1.98 -5.28 -11.10
N ARG A 16 3.02 -6.06 -11.39
CA ARG A 16 3.07 -6.94 -12.57
C ARG A 16 2.06 -8.08 -12.42
N ALA A 17 1.66 -8.72 -13.51
CA ALA A 17 0.95 -10.01 -13.47
C ALA A 17 1.83 -11.09 -12.80
N PRO A 18 1.26 -12.15 -12.19
CA PRO A 18 2.06 -13.23 -11.62
C PRO A 18 2.89 -13.89 -12.73
N THR A 19 4.20 -13.70 -12.68
CA THR A 19 5.15 -14.48 -13.49
C THR A 19 5.27 -15.87 -12.91
N ALA A 20 5.23 -16.87 -13.78
CA ALA A 20 5.50 -18.26 -13.45
C ALA A 20 6.86 -18.40 -12.76
N VAL A 21 6.90 -19.33 -11.80
CA VAL A 21 8.05 -19.69 -10.97
C VAL A 21 9.28 -19.99 -11.83
N GLU A 22 10.37 -19.25 -11.64
CA GLU A 22 11.72 -19.62 -12.10
C GLU A 22 12.66 -19.85 -10.90
N ALA A 23 13.51 -20.87 -11.04
CA ALA A 23 14.42 -21.42 -10.04
C ALA A 23 15.61 -20.48 -9.72
N PRO A 24 16.27 -20.61 -8.55
CA PRO A 24 17.24 -19.62 -8.08
C PRO A 24 18.59 -19.75 -8.79
N ALA A 25 19.16 -18.60 -9.19
CA ALA A 25 20.53 -18.46 -9.66
C ALA A 25 21.46 -17.90 -8.56
N ALA A 26 22.75 -18.21 -8.71
CA ALA A 26 23.81 -18.15 -7.69
C ALA A 26 24.20 -16.77 -7.13
N VAL A 27 24.73 -16.81 -5.91
CA VAL A 27 25.19 -15.71 -5.05
C VAL A 27 26.40 -14.96 -5.63
N ALA A 28 26.30 -13.62 -5.71
CA ALA A 28 27.42 -12.73 -6.03
C ALA A 28 28.04 -12.10 -4.77
N ALA A 29 29.36 -11.88 -4.81
CA ALA A 29 30.21 -11.40 -3.72
C ALA A 29 30.02 -9.91 -3.34
N PRO A 30 30.41 -9.47 -2.12
CA PRO A 30 29.98 -8.20 -1.56
C PRO A 30 30.81 -7.02 -2.07
N ARG A 31 30.14 -5.89 -2.32
CA ARG A 31 30.76 -4.58 -2.58
C ARG A 31 30.83 -3.78 -1.28
N THR A 32 31.95 -3.11 -1.06
CA THR A 32 32.21 -2.26 0.11
C THR A 32 31.37 -0.98 0.06
N GLU A 33 30.49 -0.78 1.04
CA GLU A 33 29.64 0.40 1.17
C GLU A 33 30.36 1.58 1.83
N ARG A 34 30.13 2.78 1.29
CA ARG A 34 30.55 4.06 1.87
C ARG A 34 29.57 4.42 2.99
N PRO A 35 30.01 4.94 4.14
CA PRO A 35 29.13 5.17 5.29
C PRO A 35 28.06 6.22 4.97
N ALA A 36 26.81 5.85 5.20
CA ALA A 36 25.64 6.68 4.98
C ALA A 36 25.56 7.82 6.02
N PRO A 37 25.06 9.00 5.63
CA PRO A 37 24.77 10.09 6.57
C PRO A 37 23.69 9.70 7.60
N PRO A 38 23.60 10.42 8.74
CA PRO A 38 22.77 10.03 9.87
C PRO A 38 21.28 9.98 9.51
N ARG A 39 20.64 8.92 10.01
CA ARG A 39 19.26 8.51 9.72
C ARG A 39 18.27 9.36 10.52
N THR A 40 17.25 9.89 9.86
CA THR A 40 16.01 10.33 10.52
C THR A 40 14.97 9.24 10.29
N GLU A 41 14.81 8.33 11.25
CA GLU A 41 13.63 7.47 11.33
C GLU A 41 12.39 8.37 11.46
N ARG A 42 11.43 8.25 10.53
CA ARG A 42 10.08 8.77 10.76
C ARG A 42 9.45 7.87 11.81
N ALA A 43 9.25 8.41 13.01
CA ALA A 43 8.65 7.69 14.14
C ALA A 43 7.23 7.19 13.79
N PRO A 44 6.78 6.06 14.36
CA PRO A 44 5.40 5.60 14.23
C PRO A 44 4.41 6.67 14.73
N LEU A 45 3.20 6.70 14.17
CA LEU A 45 2.13 7.61 14.60
C LEU A 45 1.94 7.50 16.13
N THR A 46 2.40 8.52 16.86
CA THR A 46 2.32 8.56 18.31
C THR A 46 0.92 8.95 18.75
N GLY A 47 0.37 8.25 19.75
CA GLY A 47 -0.95 8.57 20.31
C GLY A 47 -2.13 7.86 19.63
N LEU A 48 -1.85 6.83 18.81
CA LEU A 48 -2.89 5.96 18.26
C LEU A 48 -3.61 5.22 19.40
N ARG A 49 -4.95 5.32 19.44
CA ARG A 49 -5.83 4.61 20.39
C ARG A 49 -6.64 3.51 19.70
N PRO A 50 -7.16 2.53 20.46
CA PRO A 50 -8.12 1.56 19.93
C PRO A 50 -9.37 2.21 19.35
N LEU A 51 -10.05 1.47 18.49
CA LEU A 51 -11.37 1.81 17.98
C LEU A 51 -12.38 1.92 19.11
N THR A 52 -13.36 2.80 18.89
CA THR A 52 -14.56 2.93 19.71
C THR A 52 -15.80 2.83 18.82
N GLY A 53 -16.99 2.86 19.41
CA GLY A 53 -18.25 2.88 18.66
C GLY A 53 -18.32 3.98 17.59
N TYR A 54 -17.63 5.12 17.77
CA TYR A 54 -17.56 6.18 16.75
C TYR A 54 -16.97 5.69 15.42
N GLU A 55 -15.90 4.90 15.50
CA GLU A 55 -15.26 4.35 14.31
C GLU A 55 -15.98 3.11 13.79
N GLU A 56 -16.56 2.28 14.66
CA GLU A 56 -17.40 1.15 14.26
C GLU A 56 -18.62 1.62 13.45
N GLU A 57 -19.35 2.64 13.91
CA GLU A 57 -20.46 3.20 13.16
C GLU A 57 -20.02 3.83 11.84
N LEU A 58 -18.85 4.46 11.79
CA LEU A 58 -18.29 5.01 10.56
C LEU A 58 -18.03 3.90 9.53
N LEU A 59 -17.36 2.85 9.98
CA LEU A 59 -17.03 1.68 9.18
C LEU A 59 -18.31 1.04 8.63
N GLU A 60 -19.34 0.87 9.47
CA GLU A 60 -20.62 0.32 9.03
C GLU A 60 -21.32 1.20 7.99
N ARG A 61 -21.40 2.52 8.25
CA ARG A 61 -22.02 3.48 7.30
C ARG A 61 -21.30 3.54 5.95
N ARG A 62 -20.02 3.18 5.90
CA ARG A 62 -19.16 3.23 4.71
C ARG A 62 -18.69 1.85 4.26
N ARG A 63 -19.41 0.79 4.63
CA ARG A 63 -19.09 -0.61 4.29
C ARG A 63 -18.90 -0.83 2.79
N ASP A 64 -19.71 -0.16 1.97
CA ASP A 64 -19.69 -0.28 0.51
C ASP A 64 -18.86 0.83 -0.18
N GLU A 65 -18.03 1.55 0.57
CA GLU A 65 -17.19 2.62 0.04
C GLU A 65 -16.16 2.07 -0.97
N PRO A 66 -16.23 2.46 -2.26
CA PRO A 66 -15.24 2.03 -3.25
C PRO A 66 -13.84 2.55 -2.94
N ASN A 67 -13.72 3.73 -2.31
CA ASN A 67 -12.43 4.29 -1.92
C ASN A 67 -12.02 3.81 -0.52
N THR A 68 -11.60 2.56 -0.43
CA THR A 68 -11.10 1.94 0.80
C THR A 68 -9.89 2.69 1.38
N ALA A 69 -9.03 3.27 0.55
CA ALA A 69 -7.88 4.05 1.00
C ALA A 69 -8.31 5.30 1.77
N ALA A 70 -9.31 6.04 1.28
CA ALA A 70 -9.86 7.20 1.99
C ALA A 70 -10.51 6.80 3.32
N LEU A 71 -11.24 5.68 3.36
CA LEU A 71 -11.83 5.16 4.61
C LEU A 71 -10.74 4.76 5.62
N CYS A 72 -9.71 4.05 5.19
CA CYS A 72 -8.56 3.67 6.03
C CYS A 72 -7.83 4.90 6.60
N ASN A 73 -7.56 5.90 5.76
CA ASN A 73 -6.93 7.15 6.21
C ASN A 73 -7.77 7.85 7.28
N GLU A 74 -9.08 7.85 7.06
CA GLU A 74 -10.04 8.50 7.94
C GLU A 74 -10.18 7.81 9.31
N VAL A 75 -10.22 6.48 9.32
CA VAL A 75 -10.24 5.68 10.55
C VAL A 75 -8.98 5.93 11.38
N LEU A 76 -7.80 5.93 10.75
CA LEU A 76 -6.55 6.26 11.44
C LEU A 76 -6.58 7.68 12.01
N ALA A 77 -7.01 8.67 11.23
CA ALA A 77 -7.03 10.06 11.67
C ALA A 77 -7.93 10.26 12.91
N ARG A 78 -9.10 9.60 12.96
CA ARG A 78 -9.98 9.59 14.15
C ARG A 78 -9.36 8.91 15.36
N CYS A 79 -8.60 7.84 15.14
CA CYS A 79 -7.90 7.12 16.21
C CYS A 79 -6.66 7.88 16.74
N LEU A 80 -6.34 9.06 16.21
CA LEU A 80 -5.27 9.94 16.69
C LEU A 80 -5.77 11.14 17.50
N VAL A 81 -7.09 11.21 17.73
CA VAL A 81 -7.75 12.24 18.56
C VAL A 81 -8.71 11.58 19.56
N PRO A 82 -9.11 12.27 20.64
CA PRO A 82 -10.16 11.79 21.53
C PRO A 82 -11.46 11.44 20.76
N PRO A 83 -12.24 10.44 21.20
CA PRO A 83 -13.47 10.05 20.53
C PRO A 83 -14.46 11.22 20.36
N GLY A 84 -15.00 11.37 19.15
CA GLY A 84 -15.96 12.42 18.81
C GLY A 84 -15.34 13.78 18.44
N GLU A 85 -14.03 13.97 18.63
CA GLU A 85 -13.35 15.20 18.19
C GLU A 85 -13.10 15.22 16.67
N ASP A 86 -12.90 16.42 16.12
CA ASP A 86 -12.58 16.60 14.71
C ASP A 86 -11.13 16.17 14.41
N PRO A 87 -10.90 15.16 13.55
CA PRO A 87 -9.57 14.70 13.20
C PRO A 87 -8.84 15.59 12.18
N GLY A 88 -9.36 16.79 11.84
CA GLY A 88 -8.88 17.66 10.76
C GLY A 88 -7.34 17.71 10.61
N ALA A 89 -6.62 18.11 11.64
CA ALA A 89 -5.15 18.18 11.60
C ALA A 89 -4.46 16.82 11.41
N ARG A 90 -5.08 15.73 11.88
CA ARG A 90 -4.58 14.35 11.75
C ARG A 90 -4.81 13.77 10.36
N ARG A 91 -5.81 14.24 9.61
CA ARG A 91 -6.02 13.82 8.21
C ARG A 91 -4.80 14.12 7.34
N ASP A 92 -4.25 15.32 7.47
CA ASP A 92 -3.07 15.74 6.71
C ASP A 92 -1.83 14.96 7.13
N GLU A 93 -1.70 14.65 8.42
CA GLU A 93 -0.62 13.80 8.93
C GLU A 93 -0.68 12.39 8.34
N VAL A 94 -1.84 11.75 8.42
CA VAL A 94 -2.06 10.40 7.84
C VAL A 94 -1.88 10.44 6.32
N GLY A 95 -2.37 11.47 5.64
CA GLY A 95 -2.22 11.62 4.19
C GLY A 95 -0.78 11.75 3.69
N ARG A 96 0.16 12.17 4.57
CA ARG A 96 1.60 12.27 4.27
C ARG A 96 2.38 10.97 4.51
N LEU A 97 1.77 9.98 5.14
CA LEU A 97 2.38 8.66 5.32
C LEU A 97 2.56 8.00 3.96
N LEU A 98 3.65 7.24 3.81
CA LEU A 98 3.74 6.25 2.75
C LEU A 98 2.65 5.19 2.97
N VAL A 99 2.20 4.57 1.89
CA VAL A 99 1.17 3.51 1.92
C VAL A 99 1.54 2.41 2.93
N ALA A 100 2.80 1.95 2.89
CA ALA A 100 3.33 0.97 3.83
C ALA A 100 3.31 1.44 5.30
N GLU A 101 3.59 2.71 5.56
CA GLU A 101 3.54 3.27 6.92
C GLU A 101 2.10 3.30 7.46
N ARG A 102 1.15 3.69 6.60
CA ARG A 102 -0.28 3.64 6.91
C ARG A 102 -0.74 2.21 7.19
N ASP A 103 -0.37 1.25 6.36
CA ASP A 103 -0.83 -0.14 6.50
C ASP A 103 -0.30 -0.80 7.77
N ARG A 104 0.96 -0.51 8.15
CA ARG A 104 1.51 -0.90 9.46
C ARG A 104 0.70 -0.30 10.61
N ALA A 105 0.34 0.99 10.51
CA ALA A 105 -0.47 1.64 11.53
C ALA A 105 -1.87 1.03 11.64
N LEU A 106 -2.49 0.64 10.52
CA LEU A 106 -3.78 -0.06 10.52
C LEU A 106 -3.68 -1.45 11.14
N VAL A 107 -2.62 -2.21 10.86
CA VAL A 107 -2.40 -3.51 11.53
C VAL A 107 -2.21 -3.31 13.04
N ALA A 108 -1.44 -2.31 13.46
CA ALA A 108 -1.30 -1.95 14.87
C ALA A 108 -2.65 -1.57 15.51
N LEU A 109 -3.46 -0.77 14.81
CA LEU A 109 -4.82 -0.39 15.23
C LEU A 109 -5.73 -1.61 15.38
N ARG A 110 -5.69 -2.54 14.43
CA ARG A 110 -6.47 -3.78 14.45
C ARG A 110 -6.09 -4.66 15.65
N ARG A 111 -4.80 -4.74 15.97
CA ARG A 111 -4.26 -5.51 17.10
C ARG A 111 -4.68 -4.91 18.45
N MET A 112 -4.58 -3.58 18.60
CA MET A 112 -4.97 -2.93 19.86
C MET A 112 -6.49 -2.94 20.09
N SER A 113 -7.29 -3.02 19.03
CA SER A 113 -8.76 -2.97 19.13
C SER A 113 -9.38 -4.34 19.41
N PHE A 114 -8.91 -5.41 18.75
CA PHE A 114 -9.53 -6.73 18.87
C PHE A 114 -8.54 -7.87 19.13
N GLY A 115 -7.28 -7.55 19.42
CA GLY A 115 -6.24 -8.54 19.67
C GLY A 115 -5.49 -8.98 18.41
N ASP A 116 -4.46 -9.79 18.66
CA ASP A 116 -3.47 -10.22 17.65
C ASP A 116 -3.95 -11.38 16.77
N GLU A 117 -4.88 -12.20 17.29
CA GLU A 117 -5.42 -13.36 16.58
C GLU A 117 -6.59 -12.94 15.68
N VAL A 118 -6.56 -13.40 14.45
CA VAL A 118 -7.63 -13.21 13.48
C VAL A 118 -8.19 -14.56 13.09
N LYS A 119 -9.51 -14.72 13.23
CA LYS A 119 -10.26 -15.92 12.85
C LYS A 119 -11.22 -15.57 11.72
N THR A 120 -11.16 -16.31 10.63
CA THR A 120 -12.06 -16.12 9.48
C THR A 120 -12.27 -17.43 8.73
N ALA A 121 -13.25 -17.46 7.84
CA ALA A 121 -13.47 -18.57 6.92
C ALA A 121 -13.17 -18.14 5.48
N LEU A 122 -12.26 -18.85 4.82
CA LEU A 122 -11.91 -18.60 3.41
C LEU A 122 -12.39 -19.76 2.54
N ARG A 123 -12.82 -19.45 1.30
CA ARG A 123 -13.10 -20.47 0.30
C ARG A 123 -11.81 -20.94 -0.35
N CYS A 124 -11.55 -22.24 -0.30
CA CYS A 124 -10.39 -22.83 -0.95
C CYS A 124 -10.52 -22.74 -2.48
N PRO A 125 -9.52 -22.21 -3.20
CA PRO A 125 -9.56 -22.12 -4.66
C PRO A 125 -9.46 -23.50 -5.34
N HIS A 126 -8.99 -24.53 -4.64
CA HIS A 126 -8.82 -25.88 -5.19
C HIS A 126 -10.08 -26.74 -5.10
N CYS A 127 -10.79 -26.69 -3.96
CA CYS A 127 -11.94 -27.57 -3.71
C CYS A 127 -13.27 -26.83 -3.46
N GLY A 128 -13.24 -25.49 -3.39
CA GLY A 128 -14.43 -24.64 -3.19
C GLY A 128 -15.04 -24.67 -1.78
N LYS A 129 -14.54 -25.53 -0.88
CA LYS A 129 -15.03 -25.64 0.50
C LYS A 129 -14.51 -24.48 1.36
N ALA A 130 -15.30 -24.10 2.35
CA ALA A 130 -14.86 -23.15 3.38
C ALA A 130 -13.83 -23.84 4.29
N SER A 131 -12.79 -23.10 4.65
CA SER A 131 -11.78 -23.51 5.62
C SER A 131 -11.70 -22.42 6.68
N ASP A 132 -11.96 -22.79 7.93
CA ASP A 132 -11.69 -21.92 9.06
C ASP A 132 -10.18 -21.78 9.21
N ILE A 133 -9.72 -20.54 9.32
CA ILE A 133 -8.32 -20.19 9.47
C ILE A 133 -8.15 -19.31 10.71
N SER A 134 -7.02 -19.52 11.39
CA SER A 134 -6.54 -18.63 12.43
C SER A 134 -5.08 -18.28 12.11
N PHE A 135 -4.75 -17.00 12.22
CA PHE A 135 -3.39 -16.51 12.07
C PHE A 135 -3.18 -15.30 13.00
N ARG A 136 -1.92 -14.95 13.24
CA ARG A 136 -1.54 -13.80 14.04
C ARG A 136 -1.11 -12.65 13.16
N LEU A 137 -1.57 -11.46 13.48
CA LEU A 137 -1.15 -10.23 12.80
C LEU A 137 0.32 -9.90 13.05
N SER A 138 0.87 -10.37 14.18
CA SER A 138 2.29 -10.28 14.49
C SER A 138 3.19 -11.13 13.60
N ASP A 139 2.64 -12.13 12.91
CA ASP A 139 3.39 -12.99 11.99
C ASP A 139 3.44 -12.40 10.56
N LEU A 140 2.69 -11.32 10.29
CA LEU A 140 2.71 -10.67 8.98
C LEU A 140 4.08 -10.04 8.71
N PRO A 141 4.65 -10.23 7.50
CA PRO A 141 5.93 -9.63 7.11
C PRO A 141 5.76 -8.15 6.79
N LEU A 142 5.51 -7.34 7.82
CA LEU A 142 5.26 -5.90 7.68
C LEU A 142 6.53 -5.08 7.37
N GLY A 143 7.69 -5.73 7.21
CA GLY A 143 8.91 -5.13 6.65
C GLY A 143 9.32 -3.81 7.32
N ALA A 144 9.74 -3.86 8.59
CA ALA A 144 10.40 -2.71 9.23
C ALA A 144 11.92 -2.70 8.99
N GLU A 145 12.45 -3.71 8.29
CA GLU A 145 13.88 -3.93 8.15
C GLU A 145 14.40 -3.28 6.87
N GLY A 146 15.11 -2.17 7.03
CA GLY A 146 15.78 -1.49 5.93
C GLY A 146 16.17 -0.06 6.29
N PRO A 147 17.07 0.57 5.50
CA PRO A 147 17.24 2.01 5.59
C PRO A 147 15.90 2.71 5.27
N PRO A 148 15.61 3.86 5.90
CA PRO A 148 14.43 4.64 5.53
C PRO A 148 14.50 4.99 4.04
N PRO A 149 13.36 4.97 3.33
CA PRO A 149 13.35 5.32 1.93
C PRO A 149 13.72 6.80 1.75
N PRO A 150 14.30 7.18 0.60
CA PRO A 150 14.64 8.56 0.35
C PRO A 150 13.38 9.43 0.26
N ALA A 151 13.49 10.70 0.66
CA ALA A 151 12.37 11.64 0.56
C ALA A 151 12.01 11.94 -0.91
N GLU A 152 13.03 12.02 -1.76
CA GLU A 152 12.90 12.23 -3.20
C GLU A 152 13.93 11.37 -3.97
N LEU A 153 13.64 11.12 -5.24
CA LEU A 153 14.49 10.43 -6.21
C LEU A 153 14.85 11.39 -7.34
N ASP A 154 16.10 11.37 -7.79
CA ASP A 154 16.53 12.00 -9.03
C ASP A 154 16.73 10.90 -10.09
N VAL A 155 16.15 11.07 -11.27
CA VAL A 155 16.21 10.13 -12.39
C VAL A 155 16.51 10.88 -13.69
N THR A 156 17.61 10.55 -14.34
CA THR A 156 17.96 11.09 -15.66
C THR A 156 17.24 10.32 -16.77
N LEU A 157 16.53 11.05 -17.64
CA LEU A 157 15.89 10.52 -18.84
C LEU A 157 16.90 10.26 -19.96
N GLU A 158 16.49 9.52 -20.99
CA GLU A 158 17.36 9.24 -22.15
C GLU A 158 17.81 10.50 -22.91
N ASP A 159 17.00 11.56 -22.89
CA ASP A 159 17.32 12.84 -23.52
C ASP A 159 18.16 13.77 -22.62
N GLY A 160 18.58 13.29 -21.45
CA GLY A 160 19.42 14.02 -20.49
C GLY A 160 18.65 14.95 -19.56
N ARG A 161 17.32 15.04 -19.65
CA ARG A 161 16.53 15.79 -18.66
C ARG A 161 16.54 15.07 -17.31
N GLU A 162 16.68 15.85 -16.25
CA GLU A 162 16.57 15.34 -14.87
C GLU A 162 15.12 15.39 -14.39
N VAL A 163 14.64 14.30 -13.78
CA VAL A 163 13.32 14.23 -13.14
C VAL A 163 13.51 14.02 -11.66
N ARG A 164 12.86 14.86 -10.86
CA ARG A 164 12.74 14.64 -9.41
C ARG A 164 11.36 14.12 -9.07
N LEU A 165 11.32 13.07 -8.27
CA LEU A 165 10.10 12.41 -7.81
C LEU A 165 10.06 12.38 -6.30
N ARG A 166 8.89 12.62 -5.69
CA ARG A 166 8.60 12.16 -4.33
C ARG A 166 7.97 10.77 -4.36
N LEU A 167 7.95 10.10 -3.22
CA LEU A 167 7.27 8.80 -3.09
C LEU A 167 5.74 8.97 -2.97
N PRO A 168 4.95 7.97 -3.42
CA PRO A 168 3.51 7.98 -3.26
C PRO A 168 3.09 7.90 -1.80
N THR A 169 2.12 8.73 -1.43
CA THR A 169 1.57 8.75 -0.08
C THR A 169 0.17 8.16 0.00
N ALA A 170 -0.33 7.95 1.21
CA ALA A 170 -1.69 7.53 1.50
C ALA A 170 -2.74 8.48 0.89
N ALA A 171 -2.44 9.78 0.80
CA ALA A 171 -3.30 10.75 0.12
C ALA A 171 -3.32 10.55 -1.41
N ASP A 172 -2.20 10.19 -2.04
CA ASP A 172 -2.18 9.90 -3.47
C ASP A 172 -2.98 8.65 -3.81
N GLN A 173 -2.90 7.60 -2.98
CA GLN A 173 -3.70 6.40 -3.19
C GLN A 173 -5.20 6.71 -3.06
N ALA A 174 -5.60 7.45 -2.03
CA ALA A 174 -6.99 7.86 -1.86
C ALA A 174 -7.48 8.69 -3.06
N ALA A 175 -6.71 9.69 -3.49
CA ALA A 175 -7.10 10.51 -4.63
C ALA A 175 -7.10 9.73 -5.97
N LEU A 176 -6.25 8.70 -6.12
CA LEU A 176 -6.29 7.83 -7.30
C LEU A 176 -7.58 7.01 -7.36
N LEU A 177 -8.05 6.52 -6.21
CA LEU A 177 -9.32 5.79 -6.13
C LEU A 177 -10.54 6.70 -6.32
N ASP A 178 -10.47 7.96 -5.88
CA ASP A 178 -11.52 8.95 -6.16
C ASP A 178 -11.59 9.30 -7.66
N GLU A 179 -10.44 9.51 -8.31
CA GLU A 179 -10.39 9.77 -9.75
C GLU A 179 -10.88 8.56 -10.56
N ALA A 180 -10.64 7.35 -10.05
CA ALA A 180 -11.00 6.07 -10.66
C ALA A 180 -10.66 5.95 -12.17
N PRO A 181 -9.40 6.18 -12.60
CA PRO A 181 -9.06 6.06 -14.02
C PRO A 181 -9.35 4.65 -14.56
N GLU A 182 -9.91 4.60 -15.76
CA GLU A 182 -10.47 3.38 -16.36
C GLU A 182 -9.37 2.34 -16.65
N THR A 183 -8.22 2.78 -17.13
CA THR A 183 -7.14 1.89 -17.56
C THR A 183 -5.91 1.96 -16.65
N VAL A 184 -5.15 0.86 -16.61
CA VAL A 184 -3.86 0.82 -15.88
C VAL A 184 -2.88 1.89 -16.38
N ALA A 185 -2.87 2.17 -17.69
CA ALA A 185 -1.99 3.17 -18.28
C ALA A 185 -2.34 4.60 -17.82
N GLU A 186 -3.62 4.90 -17.66
CA GLU A 186 -4.10 6.18 -17.13
C GLU A 186 -3.79 6.31 -15.64
N ARG A 187 -3.99 5.26 -14.85
CA ARG A 187 -3.61 5.24 -13.42
C ARG A 187 -2.14 5.56 -13.21
N ARG A 188 -1.25 4.92 -13.98
CA ARG A 188 0.20 5.18 -13.95
C ARG A 188 0.53 6.61 -14.36
N THR A 189 -0.12 7.12 -15.40
CA THR A 189 0.06 8.51 -15.86
C THR A 189 -0.35 9.49 -14.76
N TRP A 190 -1.53 9.30 -14.18
CA TRP A 190 -2.08 10.15 -13.14
C TRP A 190 -1.19 10.16 -11.90
N LEU A 191 -0.71 8.99 -11.48
CA LEU A 191 0.17 8.89 -10.33
C LEU A 191 1.51 9.60 -10.60
N LEU A 192 2.19 9.28 -11.71
CA LEU A 192 3.46 9.93 -12.06
C LEU A 192 3.34 11.47 -12.11
N ALA A 193 2.25 12.01 -12.65
CA ALA A 193 2.02 13.46 -12.73
C ALA A 193 2.03 14.13 -11.35
N ARG A 194 1.50 13.45 -10.33
CA ARG A 194 1.51 13.91 -8.93
C ARG A 194 2.81 13.70 -8.19
N LEU A 195 3.59 12.69 -8.60
CA LEU A 195 4.84 12.32 -7.94
C LEU A 195 6.03 13.14 -8.43
N VAL A 196 6.00 13.62 -9.68
CA VAL A 196 7.07 14.47 -10.21
C VAL A 196 7.06 15.82 -9.49
N THR A 197 8.12 16.12 -8.74
CA THR A 197 8.34 17.43 -8.10
C THR A 197 9.18 18.36 -8.97
N ARG A 198 9.83 17.83 -10.01
CA ARG A 198 10.54 18.60 -11.06
C ARG A 198 10.73 17.78 -12.34
N LEU A 199 10.54 18.38 -13.50
CA LEU A 199 10.83 17.79 -14.82
C LEU A 199 11.70 18.75 -15.64
N GLY A 200 13.01 18.49 -15.74
CA GLY A 200 13.97 19.42 -16.33
C GLY A 200 14.00 20.74 -15.56
N GLU A 201 13.60 21.85 -16.20
CA GLU A 201 13.48 23.16 -15.56
C GLU A 201 12.06 23.43 -14.99
N GLN A 202 11.07 22.60 -15.34
CA GLN A 202 9.70 22.77 -14.91
C GLN A 202 9.51 22.28 -13.47
N PRO A 203 8.99 23.12 -12.54
CA PRO A 203 8.60 22.67 -11.21
C PRO A 203 7.34 21.79 -11.29
N GLY A 204 7.25 20.80 -10.40
CA GLY A 204 6.09 19.93 -10.25
C GLY A 204 5.08 20.40 -9.18
N PRO A 205 3.94 19.71 -9.02
CA PRO A 205 3.47 18.59 -9.84
C PRO A 205 3.25 18.99 -11.30
N VAL A 206 3.53 18.08 -12.23
CA VAL A 206 3.38 18.34 -13.67
C VAL A 206 2.02 17.88 -14.16
N GLY A 207 1.57 18.39 -15.31
CA GLY A 207 0.31 17.96 -15.91
C GLY A 207 0.35 16.54 -16.48
N LEU A 208 -0.83 15.97 -16.71
CA LEU A 208 -0.97 14.66 -17.34
C LEU A 208 -0.37 14.64 -18.76
N HIS A 209 -0.43 15.77 -19.48
CA HIS A 209 0.10 15.87 -20.83
C HIS A 209 1.63 15.69 -20.84
N GLU A 210 2.34 16.32 -19.91
CA GLU A 210 3.79 16.23 -19.78
C GLU A 210 4.24 14.80 -19.54
N VAL A 211 3.53 14.06 -18.67
CA VAL A 211 3.81 12.64 -18.42
C VAL A 211 3.45 11.77 -19.62
N ARG A 212 2.33 12.04 -20.30
CA ARG A 212 1.93 11.31 -21.53
C ARG A 212 2.91 11.52 -22.68
N ALA A 213 3.54 12.70 -22.73
CA ALA A 213 4.53 13.06 -23.74
C ALA A 213 5.92 12.43 -23.50
N LEU A 214 6.17 11.87 -22.30
CA LEU A 214 7.40 11.11 -22.04
C LEU A 214 7.43 9.83 -22.89
N ARG A 215 8.64 9.45 -23.32
CA ARG A 215 8.84 8.18 -24.01
C ARG A 215 8.44 7.02 -23.11
N SER A 216 7.93 5.93 -23.69
CA SER A 216 7.58 4.74 -22.92
C SER A 216 8.77 4.21 -22.10
N ALA A 217 10.00 4.24 -22.64
CA ALA A 217 11.20 3.82 -21.93
C ALA A 217 11.48 4.67 -20.68
N ASP A 218 11.35 5.99 -20.80
CA ASP A 218 11.52 6.93 -19.67
C ASP A 218 10.44 6.71 -18.60
N ARG A 219 9.18 6.52 -19.01
CA ARG A 219 8.10 6.19 -18.06
C ARG A 219 8.39 4.91 -17.28
N HIS A 220 8.79 3.83 -17.97
CA HIS A 220 9.16 2.58 -17.30
C HIS A 220 10.35 2.74 -16.36
N ARG A 221 11.33 3.60 -16.71
CA ARG A 221 12.48 3.92 -15.83
C ARG A 221 12.04 4.61 -14.55
N LEU A 222 11.16 5.62 -14.64
CA LEU A 222 10.61 6.30 -13.46
C LEU A 222 9.82 5.32 -12.57
N GLU A 223 8.99 4.47 -13.18
CA GLU A 223 8.23 3.44 -12.46
C GLU A 223 9.16 2.44 -11.75
N ALA A 224 10.23 1.98 -12.41
CA ALA A 224 11.18 1.04 -11.83
C ALA A 224 11.98 1.65 -10.66
N GLU A 225 12.38 2.91 -10.75
CA GLU A 225 13.08 3.60 -9.65
C GLU A 225 12.16 3.80 -8.44
N LEU A 226 10.88 4.11 -8.65
CA LEU A 226 9.89 4.15 -7.58
C LEU A 226 9.72 2.77 -6.94
N GLU A 227 9.49 1.73 -7.74
CA GLU A 227 9.30 0.35 -7.26
C GLU A 227 10.49 -0.15 -6.42
N ARG A 228 11.72 0.25 -6.78
CA ARG A 228 12.95 -0.13 -6.08
C ARG A 228 13.03 0.41 -4.65
N VAL A 229 12.44 1.57 -4.37
CA VAL A 229 12.61 2.26 -3.08
C VAL A 229 11.35 2.35 -2.24
N VAL A 230 10.17 2.22 -2.85
CA VAL A 230 8.91 2.28 -2.12
C VAL A 230 8.84 1.07 -1.19
N PRO A 231 8.75 1.27 0.14
CA PRO A 231 8.59 0.16 1.06
C PRO A 231 7.32 -0.58 0.73
N GLN A 232 7.39 -1.91 0.69
CA GLN A 232 6.24 -2.76 0.50
C GLN A 232 5.87 -3.45 1.81
N VAL A 233 4.57 -3.63 2.01
CA VAL A 233 4.03 -4.46 3.08
C VAL A 233 3.36 -5.63 2.39
N ASP A 234 3.78 -6.83 2.73
CA ASP A 234 3.12 -8.03 2.24
C ASP A 234 1.99 -8.41 3.21
N LEU A 235 0.78 -8.07 2.78
CA LEU A 235 -0.48 -8.39 3.46
C LEU A 235 -1.05 -9.66 2.84
N SER A 236 -0.27 -10.73 2.79
CA SER A 236 -0.72 -12.03 2.34
C SER A 236 -0.52 -13.09 3.41
N MET A 237 -1.35 -14.12 3.35
CA MET A 237 -1.40 -15.19 4.34
C MET A 237 -1.27 -16.53 3.64
N ASP A 238 -0.36 -17.36 4.13
CA ASP A 238 -0.28 -18.74 3.73
C ASP A 238 -1.32 -19.58 4.47
N VAL A 239 -2.17 -20.25 3.71
CA VAL A 239 -3.31 -21.01 4.22
C VAL A 239 -3.21 -22.45 3.76
N THR A 240 -3.47 -23.38 4.67
CA THR A 240 -3.66 -24.80 4.32
C THR A 240 -5.14 -25.16 4.46
N CYS A 241 -5.77 -25.62 3.39
CA CYS A 241 -7.18 -26.01 3.41
C CYS A 241 -7.41 -27.24 4.30
N SER A 242 -8.30 -27.14 5.29
CA SER A 242 -8.65 -28.25 6.18
C SER A 242 -9.34 -29.43 5.48
N ALA A 243 -9.93 -29.21 4.29
CA ALA A 243 -10.70 -30.23 3.58
C ALA A 243 -9.93 -30.98 2.49
N CYS A 244 -8.92 -30.36 1.87
CA CYS A 244 -8.15 -30.99 0.79
C CYS A 244 -6.62 -30.89 0.96
N SER A 245 -6.16 -30.26 2.05
CA SER A 245 -4.75 -30.08 2.38
C SER A 245 -3.93 -29.28 1.37
N ALA A 246 -4.55 -28.70 0.34
CA ALA A 246 -3.87 -27.80 -0.57
C ALA A 246 -3.47 -26.51 0.14
N ALA A 247 -2.22 -26.08 -0.07
CA ALA A 247 -1.73 -24.78 0.35
C ALA A 247 -2.09 -23.72 -0.69
N PHE A 248 -2.52 -22.54 -0.23
CA PHE A 248 -2.79 -21.39 -1.07
C PHE A 248 -2.52 -20.10 -0.30
N THR A 249 -2.21 -19.03 -1.03
CA THR A 249 -2.03 -17.70 -0.45
C THR A 249 -3.32 -16.90 -0.59
N ALA A 250 -3.74 -16.22 0.48
CA ALA A 250 -4.91 -15.36 0.50
C ALA A 250 -4.51 -13.91 0.86
N PRO A 251 -5.10 -12.90 0.21
CA PRO A 251 -4.87 -11.51 0.58
C PRO A 251 -5.49 -11.20 1.95
N PHE A 252 -4.77 -10.43 2.75
CA PHE A 252 -5.24 -9.80 3.97
C PHE A 252 -5.72 -8.39 3.64
N ASP A 253 -7.02 -8.25 3.36
CA ASP A 253 -7.65 -6.96 3.16
C ASP A 253 -7.92 -6.30 4.52
N ILE A 254 -7.06 -5.36 4.91
CA ILE A 254 -7.15 -4.66 6.19
C ILE A 254 -8.54 -3.99 6.36
N ALA A 255 -9.13 -3.43 5.31
CA ALA A 255 -10.42 -2.74 5.39
C ALA A 255 -11.55 -3.71 5.75
N SER A 256 -11.57 -4.89 5.12
CA SER A 256 -12.57 -5.93 5.38
C SER A 256 -12.50 -6.50 6.80
N PHE A 257 -11.33 -6.54 7.44
CA PHE A 257 -11.16 -7.12 8.78
C PHE A 257 -11.54 -6.20 9.95
N PHE A 258 -11.79 -4.91 9.68
CA PHE A 258 -12.43 -4.01 10.65
C PHE A 258 -13.96 -4.18 10.68
N LEU A 259 -14.54 -4.82 9.66
CA LEU A 259 -15.99 -4.99 9.47
C LEU A 259 -16.48 -6.41 9.83
N LEU A 260 -15.61 -7.25 10.39
CA LEU A 260 -15.97 -8.60 10.84
C LEU A 260 -16.65 -8.55 12.21
N SER A 261 -17.88 -8.10 12.20
CA SER A 261 -18.88 -8.32 13.25
C SER A 261 -20.09 -9.00 12.63
#